data_AF-A0A7Y1VCD4-F1
#
_entry.id   AF-A0A7Y1VCD4-F1
#
_cell.length_a   1.000
_cell.length_b   1.000
_cell.length_c   1.000
_cell.angle_alpha   90.00
_cell.angle_beta   90.00
_cell.angle_gamma   90.00
#
_symmetry.space_group_name_H-M   'P 1'
#
loop_
_entity.id
_entity.type
_entity.pdbx_description
1 polymer ?
#
loop_
_entity_poly.entity_id
_entity_poly.type
_entity_poly.pdbx_seq_one_letter_code
_entity_poly.pdbx_strand_id
1 'polypeptide(L)'
;FGGQSSRIKASRIAEDIIEEETNDYEIQLKRKYQALKSQLFQYEKELDYYENEGRQLSDEILKTANGSFRNGEIDFYQYILSLENAYELQLNYLENLNNYNQTVININYLTL
;
A
#
# COMPACT_ATOMS: atom_id res chain seq x y z
N PHE A 1 8.93 -51.57 -29.63
CA PHE A 1 9.48 -51.35 -28.28
C PHE A 1 10.01 -49.93 -28.04
N GLY A 2 10.67 -49.26 -28.99
CA GLY A 2 11.18 -47.89 -28.80
C GLY A 2 10.11 -46.79 -28.58
N GLY A 3 9.01 -46.81 -29.33
CA GLY A 3 7.96 -45.77 -29.22
C GLY A 3 7.25 -45.70 -27.87
N GLN A 4 7.04 -46.84 -27.20
CA GLN A 4 6.42 -46.89 -25.88
C GLN A 4 7.38 -46.40 -24.78
N SER A 5 8.67 -46.71 -24.89
CA SER A 5 9.72 -46.16 -24.02
C SER A 5 9.85 -44.65 -24.17
N SER A 6 9.84 -44.14 -25.42
CA SER A 6 9.87 -42.70 -25.69
C SER A 6 8.62 -41.98 -25.17
N ARG A 7 7.44 -42.59 -25.28
CA ARG A 7 6.19 -42.04 -24.72
C ARG A 7 6.25 -41.95 -23.19
N ILE A 8 6.75 -43.00 -22.51
CA ILE A 8 6.93 -43.00 -21.05
C ILE A 8 7.93 -41.92 -20.62
N LYS A 9 9.05 -41.75 -21.35
CA LYS A 9 10.03 -40.68 -21.07
C LYS A 9 9.42 -39.29 -21.24
N ALA A 10 8.65 -39.07 -22.31
CA ALA A 10 7.96 -37.80 -22.53
C ALA A 10 6.93 -37.50 -21.43
N SER A 11 6.19 -38.51 -20.97
CA SER A 11 5.27 -38.35 -19.84
C SER A 11 5.96 -37.99 -18.53
N ARG A 12 7.14 -38.57 -18.23
CA ARG A 12 7.94 -38.19 -17.06
C ARG A 12 8.44 -36.75 -17.13
N ILE A 13 8.95 -36.35 -18.30
CA ILE A 13 9.39 -34.95 -18.51
C ILE A 13 8.21 -33.98 -18.32
N ALA A 14 7.01 -34.34 -18.79
CA ALA A 14 5.83 -33.52 -18.57
C ALA A 14 5.43 -33.44 -17.09
N GLU A 15 5.56 -34.53 -16.34
CA GLU A 15 5.36 -34.56 -14.88
C GLU A 15 6.37 -33.65 -14.15
N ASP A 16 7.66 -33.77 -14.48
CA ASP A 16 8.73 -32.92 -13.92
C ASP A 16 8.49 -31.42 -14.23
N ILE A 17 8.01 -31.09 -15.43
CA ILE A 17 7.65 -29.71 -15.81
C ILE A 17 6.49 -29.19 -14.95
N ILE A 18 5.44 -29.99 -14.77
CA ILE A 18 4.27 -29.59 -13.97
C ILE A 18 4.66 -29.41 -12.49
N GLU A 19 5.54 -30.26 -11.97
CA GLU A 19 6.07 -30.13 -10.61
C GLU A 19 6.83 -28.81 -10.42
N GLU A 20 7.72 -28.47 -11.37
CA GLU A 20 8.49 -27.22 -11.31
C GLU A 20 7.60 -25.98 -11.49
N GLU A 21 6.62 -26.04 -12.39
CA GLU A 21 5.62 -24.97 -12.57
C GLU A 21 4.80 -24.74 -11.29
N THR A 22 4.44 -25.81 -10.59
CA THR A 22 3.72 -25.73 -9.31
C THR A 22 4.58 -25.11 -8.23
N ASN A 23 5.83 -25.54 -8.11
CA ASN A 23 6.79 -24.99 -7.15
C ASN A 23 7.06 -23.49 -7.40
N ASP A 24 7.29 -23.09 -8.65
CA ASP A 24 7.46 -21.68 -8.98
C ASP A 24 6.21 -20.85 -8.65
N TYR A 25 5.01 -21.37 -8.93
CA TYR A 25 3.75 -20.73 -8.57
C TYR A 25 3.62 -20.52 -7.04
N GLU A 26 3.93 -21.53 -6.22
CA GLU A 26 3.93 -21.42 -4.76
C GLU A 26 4.91 -20.34 -4.28
N ILE A 27 6.12 -20.31 -4.85
CA ILE A 27 7.13 -19.32 -4.50
C ILE A 27 6.65 -17.91 -4.89
N GLN A 28 6.06 -17.73 -6.07
CA GLN A 28 5.51 -16.45 -6.51
C GLN A 28 4.38 -15.99 -5.59
N LEU A 29 3.46 -16.88 -5.22
CA LEU A 29 2.35 -16.58 -4.32
C LEU A 29 2.86 -16.12 -2.95
N LYS A 30 3.83 -16.85 -2.38
CA LYS A 30 4.46 -16.49 -1.11
C LYS A 30 5.15 -15.13 -1.19
N ARG A 31 5.89 -14.86 -2.28
CA ARG A 31 6.54 -13.56 -2.50
C ARG A 31 5.52 -12.42 -2.55
N LYS A 32 4.44 -12.60 -3.31
CA LYS A 32 3.36 -11.59 -3.41
C LYS A 32 2.69 -11.33 -2.06
N TYR A 33 2.39 -12.38 -1.30
CA TYR A 33 1.80 -12.25 0.03
C TYR A 33 2.71 -11.48 1.00
N GLN A 34 4.02 -11.76 1.01
CA GLN A 34 4.97 -11.04 1.86
C GLN A 34 5.11 -9.57 1.46
N ALA A 35 5.12 -9.27 0.15
CA ALA A 35 5.14 -7.89 -0.34
C ALA A 35 3.90 -7.11 0.13
N LEU A 36 2.71 -7.68 0.00
CA LEU A 36 1.46 -7.05 0.46
C LEU A 36 1.46 -6.84 1.99
N LYS A 37 1.96 -7.80 2.77
CA LYS A 37 2.11 -7.62 4.22
C LYS A 37 3.04 -6.46 4.59
N SER A 38 4.15 -6.32 3.88
CA SER A 38 5.08 -5.21 4.10
C SER A 38 4.43 -3.86 3.75
N GLN A 39 3.67 -3.79 2.66
CA GLN A 39 2.93 -2.59 2.27
C GLN A 39 1.85 -2.24 3.31
N LEU A 40 1.10 -3.23 3.77
CA LEU A 40 0.07 -3.05 4.79
C LEU A 40 0.64 -2.43 6.07
N PHE A 41 1.77 -2.97 6.55
CA PHE A 41 2.47 -2.46 7.72
C PHE A 41 2.99 -1.03 7.52
N GLN A 42 3.43 -0.68 6.30
CA GLN A 42 3.84 0.69 6.00
C GLN A 42 2.66 1.64 6.09
N TYR A 43 1.52 1.32 5.46
CA TYR A 43 0.32 2.15 5.53
C TYR A 43 -0.19 2.27 6.97
N GLU A 44 -0.16 1.19 7.75
CA GLU A 44 -0.54 1.21 9.17
C GLU A 44 0.26 2.25 9.98
N LYS A 45 1.57 2.36 9.74
CA LYS A 45 2.40 3.38 10.40
C LYS A 45 2.05 4.80 9.99
N GLU A 46 1.80 5.03 8.71
CA GLU A 46 1.42 6.36 8.21
C GLU A 46 0.05 6.79 8.78
N LEU A 47 -0.88 5.84 8.92
CA LEU A 47 -2.17 6.06 9.55
C LEU A 47 -2.02 6.40 11.04
N ASP A 48 -1.25 5.60 11.78
CA ASP A 48 -0.99 5.82 13.21
C ASP A 48 -0.32 7.18 13.47
N TYR A 49 0.65 7.57 12.63
CA TYR A 49 1.26 8.89 12.70
C TYR A 49 0.23 10.02 12.54
N TYR A 50 -0.64 9.93 11.52
CA TYR A 50 -1.63 10.98 11.30
C TYR A 50 -2.66 11.03 12.44
N GLU A 51 -3.13 9.87 12.90
CA GLU A 51 -4.15 9.78 13.96
C GLU A 51 -3.65 10.29 15.31
N ASN A 52 -2.37 10.08 15.62
CA ASN A 52 -1.77 10.51 16.88
C ASN A 52 -1.18 11.93 16.84
N GLU A 53 -0.65 12.36 15.69
CA GLU A 53 0.10 13.62 15.59
C GLU A 53 -0.38 14.50 14.42
N GLY A 54 -0.45 13.93 13.21
CA GLY A 54 -0.69 14.69 11.98
C GLY A 54 -2.01 15.47 11.97
N ARG A 55 -3.07 14.91 12.57
CA ARG A 55 -4.37 15.59 12.70
C ARG A 55 -4.27 16.85 13.54
N GLN A 56 -3.64 16.77 14.71
CA GLN A 56 -3.48 17.92 15.59
C GLN A 56 -2.61 19.00 14.93
N LEU A 57 -1.58 18.59 14.19
CA LEU A 57 -0.74 19.49 13.43
C LEU A 57 -1.54 20.24 12.34
N SER A 58 -2.32 19.52 11.52
CA SER A 58 -3.22 20.13 10.53
C SER A 58 -4.18 21.14 11.18
N ASP A 59 -4.81 20.78 12.29
CA ASP A 59 -5.75 21.66 12.99
C ASP A 59 -5.08 22.94 13.51
N GLU A 60 -3.88 22.85 14.09
CA GLU A 60 -3.14 24.02 14.57
C GLU A 60 -2.60 24.89 13.43
N ILE A 61 -2.20 24.32 12.29
CA ILE A 61 -1.84 25.09 11.09
C ILE A 61 -3.04 25.91 10.63
N LEU A 62 -4.22 25.29 10.48
CA LEU A 62 -5.44 25.97 10.05
C LEU A 62 -5.82 27.09 11.02
N LYS A 63 -5.79 26.80 12.33
CA LYS A 63 -6.14 27.77 13.37
C LYS A 63 -5.18 28.96 13.38
N THR A 64 -3.88 28.72 13.28
CA THR A 64 -2.86 29.77 13.26
C THR A 64 -2.97 30.62 12.01
N ALA A 65 -3.09 30.00 10.83
CA ALA A 65 -3.25 30.71 9.56
C ALA A 65 -4.49 31.62 9.56
N ASN A 66 -5.62 31.11 10.05
CA ASN A 66 -6.85 31.89 10.19
C ASN A 66 -6.68 33.07 11.15
N GLY A 67 -6.05 32.86 12.30
CA GLY A 67 -5.79 33.90 13.29
C GLY A 67 -4.88 35.00 12.73
N SER A 68 -3.71 34.60 12.24
CA SER A 68 -2.70 35.51 11.72
C SER A 68 -3.19 36.29 10.51
N PHE A 69 -3.94 35.68 9.59
CA PHE A 69 -4.52 36.41 8.44
C PHE A 69 -5.55 37.44 8.90
N ARG A 70 -6.46 37.08 9.81
CA ARG A 70 -7.46 38.00 10.36
C ARG A 70 -6.85 39.17 11.13
N ASN A 71 -5.72 38.94 11.79
CA ASN A 71 -4.97 39.97 12.52
C ASN A 71 -4.06 40.80 11.60
N GLY A 72 -3.91 40.43 10.33
CA GLY A 72 -3.00 41.09 9.38
C GLY A 72 -1.51 40.78 9.62
N GLU A 73 -1.20 39.71 10.34
CA GLU A 73 0.17 39.24 10.61
C GLU A 73 0.79 38.54 9.40
N ILE A 74 -0.04 37.90 8.56
CA ILE A 74 0.36 37.26 7.30
C ILE A 74 -0.49 37.77 6.15
N ASP A 75 0.07 37.73 4.94
CA ASP A 75 -0.67 38.09 3.73
C ASP A 75 -1.53 36.94 3.19
N PHE A 76 -2.32 37.24 2.15
CA PHE A 76 -3.21 36.26 1.53
C PHE A 76 -2.47 35.05 0.93
N TYR A 77 -1.27 35.26 0.39
CA TYR A 77 -0.50 34.17 -0.22
C TYR A 77 0.00 33.18 0.84
N GLN A 78 0.55 33.70 1.94
CA GLN A 78 0.97 32.90 3.10
C GLN A 78 -0.20 32.14 3.73
N TYR A 79 -1.39 32.75 3.76
CA TYR A 79 -2.60 32.10 4.24
C TYR A 79 -2.98 30.89 3.38
N ILE A 80 -3.02 31.04 2.05
CA ILE A 80 -3.36 29.95 1.13
C ILE A 80 -2.33 28.80 1.23
N LEU A 81 -1.04 29.11 1.25
CA LEU A 81 0.00 28.08 1.44
C LEU A 81 -0.19 27.27 2.74
N SER A 82 -0.58 27.95 3.83
CA SER A 82 -0.81 27.28 5.11
C SER A 82 -2.02 26.35 5.06
N LEU A 83 -3.10 26.77 4.40
CA LEU A 83 -4.27 25.92 4.17
C LEU A 83 -3.91 24.70 3.31
N GLU A 84 -3.18 24.91 2.21
CA GLU A 84 -2.74 23.84 1.31
C GLU A 84 -1.94 22.78 2.08
N ASN A 85 -0.94 23.20 2.88
CA ASN A 85 -0.15 22.28 3.70
C ASN A 85 -1.02 21.46 4.67
N ALA A 86 -1.98 22.10 5.35
CA ALA A 86 -2.84 21.40 6.29
C ALA A 86 -3.76 20.37 5.61
N TYR A 87 -4.31 20.72 4.44
CA TYR A 87 -5.17 19.83 3.67
C TYR A 87 -4.38 18.73 2.94
N GLU A 88 -3.15 18.98 2.52
CA GLU A 88 -2.28 17.96 1.93
C GLU A 88 -2.00 16.84 2.94
N LEU A 89 -1.74 17.18 4.20
CA LEU A 89 -1.61 16.17 5.27
C LEU A 89 -2.89 15.31 5.41
N GLN A 90 -4.07 15.94 5.34
CA GLN A 90 -5.34 15.22 5.41
C GLN A 90 -5.59 14.34 4.18
N LEU A 91 -5.24 14.82 2.99
CA LEU A 91 -5.36 14.05 1.74
C LEU A 91 -4.44 12.83 1.77
N ASN A 92 -3.19 13.02 2.19
CA ASN A 92 -2.21 11.93 2.32
C ASN A 92 -2.70 10.85 3.29
N TYR A 93 -3.33 11.23 4.41
CA TYR A 93 -3.98 10.27 5.32
C TYR A 93 -5.08 9.46 4.62
N LEU A 94 -6.00 10.14 3.93
CA LEU A 94 -7.11 9.48 3.25
C LEU A 94 -6.64 8.54 2.13
N GLU A 95 -5.59 8.92 1.41
CA GLU A 95 -4.95 8.08 0.40
C GLU A 95 -4.31 6.84 1.03
N ASN A 96 -3.55 7.01 2.12
CA ASN A 96 -2.98 5.89 2.86
C ASN A 96 -4.05 4.95 3.44
N LEU A 97 -5.18 5.50 3.89
CA LEU A 97 -6.30 4.70 4.41
C LEU A 97 -6.94 3.86 3.30
N ASN A 98 -7.14 4.47 2.13
CA ASN A 98 -7.63 3.75 0.96
C ASN A 98 -6.64 2.65 0.54
N ASN A 99 -5.34 2.95 0.48
CA ASN A 99 -4.31 1.98 0.11
C ASN A 99 -4.18 0.82 1.12
N TYR A 100 -4.31 1.11 2.42
CA TYR A 100 -4.40 0.10 3.46
C TYR A 100 -5.57 -0.86 3.19
N ASN A 101 -6.77 -0.31 2.98
CA ASN A 101 -7.97 -1.10 2.73
C ASN A 101 -7.85 -1.97 1.46
N GLN A 102 -7.33 -1.42 0.36
CA GLN A 102 -7.09 -2.21 -0.85
C GLN A 102 -6.04 -3.29 -0.66
N THR A 103 -5.02 -3.03 0.15
CA THR A 103 -4.01 -4.04 0.49
C THR A 103 -4.62 -5.18 1.31
N VAL A 104 -5.51 -4.89 2.26
CA VAL A 104 -6.27 -5.92 3.00
C VAL A 104 -7.11 -6.77 2.05
N ILE A 105 -7.84 -6.14 1.12
CA ILE A 105 -8.65 -6.85 0.11
C ILE A 105 -7.77 -7.77 -0.74
N ASN A 106 -6.61 -7.28 -1.20
CA ASN A 106 -5.67 -8.04 -2.00
C ASN A 106 -5.09 -9.24 -1.22
N ILE A 107 -4.80 -9.07 0.07
CA ILE A 107 -4.34 -10.17 0.94
C ILE A 107 -5.44 -11.22 1.05
N ASN A 108 -6.68 -10.80 1.34
CA ASN A 108 -7.82 -11.71 1.47
C ASN A 108 -8.05 -12.52 0.19
N TYR A 109 -7.93 -11.88 -0.97
CA TYR A 109 -8.04 -12.56 -2.27
C TYR A 109 -6.98 -13.63 -2.52
N LEU A 110 -5.77 -13.51 -1.95
CA LEU A 110 -4.72 -14.53 -2.07
C LEU A 110 -4.89 -15.70 -1.09
N THR A 111 -5.72 -15.53 -0.05
CA THR A 111 -5.93 -16.52 1.00
C THR A 111 -7.25 -17.30 0.88
N LEU A 112 -8.17 -16.81 0.03
CA LEU A 112 -9.45 -17.43 -0.33
C LEU A 112 -9.25 -18.47 -1.43
#